data_AF-A0A8X6T7G0-F1
#
_entry.id   AF-A0A8X6T7G0-F1
#
_cell.length_a   1.000
_cell.length_b   1.000
_cell.length_c   1.000
_cell.angle_alpha   90.00
_cell.angle_beta   90.00
_cell.angle_gamma   90.00
#
_symmetry.space_group_name_H-M   'P 1'
#
loop_
_entity.id
_entity.type
_entity.pdbx_description
1 polymer ?
#
loop_
_entity_poly.entity_id
_entity_poly.type
_entity_poly.pdbx_seq_one_letter_code
_entity_poly.pdbx_strand_id
1 'polypeptide(L)'
;MKYITPRFRLNCVVELMEDIICEHLEEAFKINQNSFEEFTQRGSGWTLERILKLELNMAKYQPLSPSNYIPLPKTLVDKKKAILNIKNEDQKCFVWCLLAYKLKIDYENNANSVHHCIPHELEIKLDSFRFLPTSLQNLVHNLKESDFSILKQNVSKEKIHLLRKGIHPYEYVDNFQKFLEIALPPASAFYSTLSGEYVSAEDYEQEKNLWSTFKIKSLGEYHYLYVATDVLLLADVFENFRKICLKNYELNPAHYVTSSSLAWQACLKIS
;
A
#
# COMPACT_ATOMS: atom_id res chain seq x y z
N MET A 1 -56.53 19.17 -15.71
CA MET A 1 -55.05 19.17 -15.60
C MET A 1 -54.57 17.75 -15.44
N LYS A 2 -53.47 17.35 -16.11
CA LYS A 2 -52.77 16.10 -15.82
C LYS A 2 -51.73 16.37 -14.74
N TYR A 3 -51.61 15.45 -13.79
CA TYR A 3 -50.58 15.48 -12.75
C TYR A 3 -49.64 14.30 -12.95
N ILE A 4 -48.35 14.53 -12.71
CA ILE A 4 -47.33 13.49 -12.66
C ILE A 4 -46.57 13.59 -11.35
N THR A 5 -46.10 12.46 -10.84
CA THR A 5 -45.37 12.39 -9.57
C THR A 5 -43.95 11.87 -9.80
N PRO A 6 -43.04 12.69 -10.32
CA PRO A 6 -41.64 12.30 -10.52
C PRO A 6 -40.91 12.08 -9.19
N ARG A 7 -39.90 11.21 -9.21
CA ARG A 7 -38.97 10.99 -8.09
C ARG A 7 -37.56 11.41 -8.51
N PHE A 8 -36.94 12.24 -7.69
CA PHE A 8 -35.55 12.66 -7.83
C PHE A 8 -34.74 12.01 -6.71
N ARG A 9 -33.61 11.39 -7.04
CA ARG A 9 -32.72 10.74 -6.07
C ARG A 9 -31.30 11.28 -6.30
N LEU A 10 -30.71 11.79 -5.22
CA LEU A 10 -29.33 12.24 -5.21
C LEU A 10 -28.38 11.06 -5.00
N ASN A 11 -27.12 11.24 -5.39
CA ASN A 11 -26.06 10.29 -5.06
C ASN A 11 -25.81 10.28 -3.55
N CYS A 12 -25.36 9.13 -3.04
CA CYS A 12 -24.92 9.03 -1.65
C CYS A 12 -23.60 9.79 -1.51
N VAL A 13 -23.50 10.63 -0.48
CA VAL A 13 -22.28 11.36 -0.11
C VAL A 13 -21.75 10.75 1.19
N VAL A 14 -20.45 10.50 1.26
CA VAL A 14 -19.78 9.92 2.44
C VAL A 14 -19.09 11.04 3.19
N GLU A 15 -19.57 11.33 4.40
CA GLU A 15 -19.03 12.36 5.27
C GLU A 15 -18.14 11.76 6.36
N LEU A 16 -16.96 12.36 6.55
CA LEU A 16 -15.98 11.95 7.56
C LEU A 16 -15.87 12.96 8.71
N MET A 17 -16.48 14.14 8.59
CA MET A 17 -16.43 15.21 9.60
C MET A 17 -17.85 15.73 9.89
N GLU A 18 -18.20 15.89 11.17
CA GLU A 18 -19.57 16.23 11.60
C GLU A 18 -19.97 17.70 11.30
N ASP A 19 -19.00 18.59 11.13
CA ASP A 19 -19.19 20.03 10.95
C ASP A 19 -19.62 20.44 9.52
N ILE A 20 -19.47 19.55 8.53
CA ILE A 20 -19.75 19.84 7.10
C ILE A 20 -21.17 19.39 6.69
N ILE A 21 -21.91 18.72 7.59
CA ILE A 21 -23.25 18.17 7.29
C ILE A 21 -24.22 19.26 6.79
N CYS A 22 -24.17 20.45 7.38
CA CYS A 22 -25.03 21.57 6.99
C CYS A 22 -24.75 22.06 5.56
N GLU A 23 -23.47 22.18 5.18
CA GLU A 23 -23.06 22.65 3.85
C GLU A 23 -23.50 21.65 2.76
N HIS A 24 -23.32 20.35 3.00
CA HIS A 24 -23.77 19.32 2.06
C HIS A 24 -25.28 19.21 1.95
N LEU A 25 -26.03 19.49 3.03
CA LEU A 25 -27.48 19.60 2.95
C LEU A 25 -27.88 20.75 2.02
N GLU A 26 -27.24 21.92 2.14
CA GLU A 26 -27.49 23.07 1.27
C GLU A 26 -27.16 22.76 -0.20
N GLU A 27 -26.04 22.09 -0.48
CA GLU A 27 -25.72 21.62 -1.82
C GLU A 27 -26.73 20.62 -2.37
N ALA A 28 -27.17 19.66 -1.55
CA ALA A 28 -28.18 18.69 -1.94
C ALA A 28 -29.51 19.36 -2.31
N PHE A 29 -29.91 20.40 -1.57
CA PHE A 29 -31.08 21.22 -1.91
C PHE A 29 -30.87 21.94 -3.25
N LYS A 30 -29.70 22.53 -3.46
CA LYS A 30 -29.36 23.24 -4.71
C LYS A 30 -29.35 22.32 -5.93
N ILE A 31 -28.80 21.10 -5.82
CA ILE A 31 -28.81 20.09 -6.90
C ILE A 31 -30.24 19.63 -7.21
N ASN A 32 -31.07 19.43 -6.19
CA ASN A 32 -32.48 19.14 -6.40
C ASN A 32 -33.17 20.27 -7.14
N GLN A 33 -32.93 21.53 -6.74
CA GLN A 33 -33.50 22.71 -7.40
C GLN A 33 -33.12 22.77 -8.88
N ASN A 34 -31.84 22.56 -9.22
CA ASN A 34 -31.38 22.48 -10.60
C ASN A 34 -32.06 21.34 -11.38
N SER A 35 -32.21 20.16 -10.76
CA SER A 35 -32.87 19.01 -11.38
C SER A 35 -34.36 19.27 -11.67
N PHE A 36 -35.03 20.05 -10.81
CA PHE A 36 -36.39 20.51 -11.04
C PHE A 36 -36.45 21.53 -12.19
N GLU A 37 -35.56 22.51 -12.20
CA GLU A 37 -35.50 23.52 -13.27
C GLU A 37 -35.26 22.87 -14.64
N GLU A 38 -34.35 21.90 -14.72
CA GLU A 38 -34.07 21.17 -15.94
C GLU A 38 -35.27 20.34 -16.42
N PHE A 39 -36.02 19.72 -15.50
CA PHE A 39 -37.26 19.02 -15.82
C PHE A 39 -38.33 19.96 -16.41
N THR A 40 -38.36 21.20 -15.91
CA THR A 40 -39.34 22.24 -16.30
C THR A 40 -38.96 22.91 -17.63
N GLN A 41 -37.66 23.14 -17.88
CA GLN A 41 -37.13 23.85 -19.05
C GLN A 41 -37.11 23.03 -20.35
N ARG A 42 -37.35 21.71 -20.30
CA ARG A 42 -37.43 20.84 -21.50
C ARG A 42 -38.69 21.07 -22.36
N GLY A 43 -39.26 22.28 -22.35
CA GLY A 43 -40.33 22.72 -23.27
C GLY A 43 -41.68 22.05 -23.09
N SER A 44 -41.90 21.36 -21.97
CA SER A 44 -43.04 20.47 -21.76
C SER A 44 -44.26 21.14 -21.07
N GLY A 45 -44.12 22.40 -20.65
CA GLY A 45 -45.22 23.19 -20.08
C GLY A 45 -45.70 22.76 -18.68
N TRP A 46 -44.91 21.94 -17.98
CA TRP A 46 -45.23 21.53 -16.61
C TRP A 46 -44.82 22.61 -15.62
N THR A 47 -45.63 22.83 -14.60
CA THR A 47 -45.31 23.72 -13.48
C THR A 47 -45.33 22.90 -12.19
N LEU A 48 -44.32 23.08 -11.33
CA LEU A 48 -44.31 22.44 -10.02
C LEU A 48 -45.46 22.98 -9.18
N GLU A 49 -46.38 22.11 -8.77
CA GLU A 49 -47.49 22.49 -7.90
C GLU A 49 -47.10 22.35 -6.41
N ARG A 50 -46.51 21.22 -6.01
CA ARG A 50 -46.10 20.95 -4.63
C ARG A 50 -45.11 19.80 -4.51
N ILE A 51 -44.34 19.80 -3.41
CA ILE A 51 -43.51 18.68 -2.98
C ILE A 51 -44.35 17.78 -2.05
N LEU A 52 -44.49 16.51 -2.39
CA LEU A 52 -45.28 15.56 -1.59
C LEU A 52 -44.50 14.97 -0.42
N LYS A 53 -43.21 14.68 -0.61
CA LYS A 53 -42.34 14.06 0.40
C LYS A 53 -40.88 14.38 0.11
N LEU A 54 -40.15 14.75 1.17
CA LEU A 54 -38.69 14.81 1.20
C LEU A 54 -38.21 13.78 2.22
N GLU A 55 -37.23 12.96 1.85
CA GLU A 55 -36.67 11.93 2.72
C GLU A 55 -35.15 12.08 2.75
N LEU A 56 -34.63 12.44 3.93
CA LEU A 56 -33.20 12.47 4.20
C LEU A 56 -32.84 11.19 4.96
N ASN A 57 -32.00 10.36 4.35
CA ASN A 57 -31.51 9.12 4.97
C ASN A 57 -30.04 9.31 5.32
N MET A 58 -29.75 9.38 6.62
CA MET A 58 -28.40 9.42 7.15
C MET A 58 -28.11 8.09 7.84
N ALA A 59 -26.96 7.50 7.54
CA ALA A 59 -26.45 6.36 8.25
C ALA A 59 -25.12 6.75 8.87
N LYS A 60 -24.97 6.57 10.18
CA LYS A 60 -23.66 6.67 10.82
C LYS A 60 -22.80 5.54 10.26
N TYR A 61 -21.76 5.88 9.51
CA TYR A 61 -20.78 4.91 9.08
C TYR A 61 -19.98 4.48 10.31
N GLN A 62 -20.32 3.30 10.83
CA GLN A 62 -19.55 2.66 11.87
C GLN A 62 -18.76 1.55 11.21
N PRO A 63 -17.49 1.81 10.85
CA PRO A 63 -16.66 0.79 10.22
C PRO A 63 -16.62 -0.45 11.10
N LEU A 64 -16.66 -1.61 10.46
CA LEU A 64 -16.37 -2.85 11.16
C LEU A 64 -14.93 -2.77 11.66
N SER A 65 -14.74 -2.96 12.96
CA SER A 65 -13.40 -3.13 13.51
C SER A 65 -12.71 -4.28 12.77
N PRO A 66 -11.43 -4.14 12.41
CA PRO A 66 -10.68 -5.22 11.81
C PRO A 66 -10.72 -6.40 12.77
N SER A 67 -11.36 -7.46 12.31
CA SER A 67 -11.53 -8.71 13.03
C SER A 67 -11.11 -9.84 12.10
N ASN A 68 -11.01 -11.03 12.68
CA ASN A 68 -11.05 -12.25 11.90
C ASN A 68 -12.48 -12.47 11.35
N TYR A 69 -12.79 -13.70 10.94
CA TYR A 69 -14.06 -14.04 10.30
C TYR A 69 -15.31 -13.37 10.93
N ILE A 70 -16.02 -12.58 10.14
CA ILE A 70 -17.30 -11.99 10.52
C ILE A 70 -18.43 -12.81 9.85
N PRO A 71 -19.36 -13.39 10.62
CA PRO A 71 -20.45 -14.15 10.05
C PRO A 71 -21.41 -13.24 9.26
N LEU A 72 -21.71 -13.64 8.03
CA LEU A 72 -22.68 -12.93 7.19
C LEU A 72 -24.11 -13.07 7.75
N PRO A 73 -24.96 -12.04 7.60
CA PRO A 73 -26.40 -12.16 7.82
C PRO A 73 -27.01 -13.33 7.03
N LYS A 74 -27.92 -14.09 7.67
CA LYS A 74 -28.58 -15.27 7.07
C LYS A 74 -29.18 -14.99 5.69
N THR A 75 -29.77 -13.80 5.51
CA THR A 75 -30.37 -13.38 4.23
C THR A 75 -29.39 -13.35 3.06
N LEU A 76 -28.10 -13.09 3.31
CA LEU A 76 -27.05 -13.10 2.29
C LEU A 76 -26.52 -14.52 2.06
N VAL A 77 -26.35 -15.29 3.14
CA VAL A 77 -25.90 -16.69 3.09
C VAL A 77 -26.88 -17.57 2.30
N ASP A 78 -28.16 -17.46 2.61
CA ASP A 78 -29.18 -18.42 2.13
C ASP A 78 -29.65 -18.14 0.70
N LYS A 79 -29.50 -16.89 0.22
CA LYS A 79 -30.12 -16.46 -1.05
C LYS A 79 -29.14 -16.22 -2.19
N LYS A 80 -27.84 -16.04 -1.90
CA LYS A 80 -26.85 -15.68 -2.92
C LYS A 80 -25.51 -16.32 -2.59
N LYS A 81 -25.19 -17.44 -3.24
CA LYS A 81 -23.81 -18.01 -3.32
C LYS A 81 -22.82 -17.09 -4.08
N ALA A 82 -23.09 -15.78 -4.10
CA ALA A 82 -22.33 -14.75 -4.78
C ALA A 82 -21.25 -14.13 -3.88
N ILE A 83 -21.31 -14.37 -2.57
CA ILE A 83 -20.34 -13.86 -1.60
C ILE A 83 -19.55 -15.04 -1.05
N LEU A 84 -18.25 -15.04 -1.33
CA LEU A 84 -17.30 -15.95 -0.71
C LEU A 84 -16.83 -15.33 0.61
N ASN A 85 -17.21 -15.93 1.75
CA ASN A 85 -16.87 -15.40 3.08
C ASN A 85 -15.84 -16.32 3.74
N ILE A 86 -14.57 -16.00 3.51
CA ILE A 86 -13.45 -16.84 3.95
C ILE A 86 -13.33 -16.81 5.47
N LYS A 87 -13.35 -17.99 6.08
CA LYS A 87 -13.21 -18.23 7.51
C LYS A 87 -11.75 -18.26 7.91
N ASN A 88 -11.28 -17.15 8.50
CA ASN A 88 -9.95 -17.03 9.08
C ASN A 88 -10.02 -16.72 10.57
N GLU A 89 -8.95 -17.03 11.31
CA GLU A 89 -8.79 -16.71 12.74
C GLU A 89 -7.73 -15.62 12.99
N ASP A 90 -6.96 -15.29 11.96
CA ASP A 90 -5.89 -14.29 11.97
C ASP A 90 -6.34 -12.90 11.47
N GLN A 91 -5.40 -11.98 11.30
CA GLN A 91 -5.64 -10.65 10.73
C GLN A 91 -5.30 -10.57 9.22
N LYS A 92 -5.36 -11.70 8.50
CA LYS A 92 -4.99 -11.78 7.07
C LYS A 92 -6.19 -11.90 6.13
N CYS A 93 -7.38 -11.51 6.59
CA CYS A 93 -8.63 -11.58 5.84
C CYS A 93 -8.53 -10.95 4.43
N PHE A 94 -7.81 -9.83 4.26
CA PHE A 94 -7.56 -9.25 2.94
C PHE A 94 -6.69 -10.15 2.03
N VAL A 95 -5.60 -10.70 2.57
CA VAL A 95 -4.70 -11.61 1.85
C VAL A 95 -5.47 -12.84 1.37
N TRP A 96 -6.31 -13.41 2.24
CA TRP A 96 -7.15 -14.56 1.90
C TRP A 96 -8.16 -14.25 0.80
N CYS A 97 -8.82 -13.10 0.83
CA CYS A 97 -9.73 -12.67 -0.23
C CYS A 97 -9.00 -12.51 -1.57
N LEU A 98 -7.79 -11.91 -1.55
CA LEU A 98 -6.99 -11.72 -2.76
C LEU A 98 -6.53 -13.05 -3.35
N LEU A 99 -6.11 -13.99 -2.50
CA LEU A 99 -5.70 -15.34 -2.93
C LEU A 99 -6.87 -16.14 -3.47
N ALA A 100 -8.05 -16.09 -2.83
CA ALA A 100 -9.22 -16.78 -3.35
C ALA A 100 -9.63 -16.27 -4.74
N TYR A 101 -9.55 -14.95 -4.98
CA TYR A 101 -9.76 -14.37 -6.30
C TYR A 101 -8.68 -14.84 -7.30
N LYS A 102 -7.41 -14.80 -6.92
CA LYS A 102 -6.28 -15.18 -7.79
C LYS A 102 -6.34 -16.66 -8.18
N LEU A 103 -6.65 -17.53 -7.23
CA LEU A 103 -6.79 -18.98 -7.40
C LEU A 103 -8.12 -19.36 -8.06
N LYS A 104 -9.01 -18.39 -8.29
CA LYS A 104 -10.36 -18.60 -8.83
C LYS A 104 -11.12 -19.67 -8.04
N ILE A 105 -11.12 -19.53 -6.72
CA ILE A 105 -11.87 -20.43 -5.84
C ILE A 105 -13.36 -20.19 -6.09
N ASP A 106 -13.99 -21.16 -6.75
CA ASP A 106 -15.43 -21.19 -6.94
C ASP A 106 -16.13 -21.65 -5.66
N TYR A 107 -17.42 -21.37 -5.51
CA TYR A 107 -18.22 -21.67 -4.29
C TYR A 107 -18.38 -23.18 -4.00
N GLU A 108 -17.71 -24.05 -4.75
CA GLU A 108 -17.75 -25.50 -4.58
C GLU A 108 -16.83 -25.98 -3.45
N ASN A 109 -17.13 -27.14 -2.85
CA ASN A 109 -16.27 -27.88 -1.92
C ASN A 109 -15.47 -27.03 -0.91
N ASN A 110 -16.14 -26.53 0.13
CA ASN A 110 -15.48 -25.86 1.26
C ASN A 110 -14.70 -24.58 0.87
N ALA A 111 -15.15 -23.87 -0.17
CA ALA A 111 -14.60 -22.62 -0.68
C ALA A 111 -14.34 -21.55 0.40
N ASN A 112 -15.16 -21.53 1.46
CA ASN A 112 -15.00 -20.60 2.57
C ASN A 112 -13.78 -20.91 3.47
N SER A 113 -13.07 -22.02 3.26
CA SER A 113 -11.90 -22.37 4.06
C SER A 113 -10.63 -21.70 3.56
N VAL A 114 -9.82 -21.16 4.48
CA VAL A 114 -8.46 -20.65 4.19
C VAL A 114 -7.49 -21.73 3.71
N HIS A 115 -7.79 -23.03 3.91
CA HIS A 115 -6.86 -24.12 3.58
C HIS A 115 -6.37 -24.11 2.14
N HIS A 116 -7.23 -23.72 1.19
CA HIS A 116 -6.86 -23.60 -0.21
C HIS A 116 -5.89 -22.45 -0.47
N CYS A 117 -5.93 -21.39 0.35
CA CYS A 117 -5.13 -20.18 0.21
C CYS A 117 -3.79 -20.27 0.96
N ILE A 118 -3.73 -21.00 2.08
CA ILE A 118 -2.52 -21.08 2.94
C ILE A 118 -1.24 -21.45 2.16
N PRO A 119 -1.23 -22.48 1.27
CA PRO A 119 -0.03 -22.82 0.50
C PRO A 119 0.49 -21.69 -0.38
N HIS A 120 -0.37 -20.73 -0.72
CA HIS A 120 -0.09 -19.61 -1.61
C HIS A 120 0.09 -18.29 -0.86
N GLU A 121 0.16 -18.28 0.47
CA GLU A 121 0.28 -17.06 1.27
C GLU A 121 1.44 -16.17 0.81
N LEU A 122 2.60 -16.79 0.56
CA LEU A 122 3.82 -16.12 0.11
C LEU A 122 3.76 -15.60 -1.33
N GLU A 123 2.71 -15.94 -2.09
CA GLU A 123 2.50 -15.38 -3.43
C GLU A 123 1.99 -13.95 -3.40
N ILE A 124 1.37 -13.51 -2.30
CA ILE A 124 1.06 -12.11 -2.06
C ILE A 124 2.32 -11.46 -1.52
N LYS A 125 3.21 -11.05 -2.45
CA LYS A 125 4.42 -10.32 -2.11
C LYS A 125 4.06 -8.91 -1.65
N LEU A 126 4.34 -8.63 -0.38
CA LEU A 126 4.33 -7.28 0.15
C LEU A 126 5.45 -6.47 -0.50
N ASP A 127 5.06 -5.50 -1.31
CA ASP A 127 5.96 -4.58 -1.96
C ASP A 127 6.18 -3.37 -1.04
N SER A 128 7.39 -3.21 -0.51
CA SER A 128 7.76 -2.09 0.37
C SER A 128 7.51 -0.74 -0.30
N PHE A 129 7.58 -0.66 -1.63
CA PHE A 129 7.31 0.56 -2.39
C PHE A 129 5.83 0.98 -2.32
N ARG A 130 4.91 0.04 -2.03
CA ARG A 130 3.49 0.35 -1.77
C ARG A 130 3.26 1.05 -0.43
N PHE A 131 4.27 1.07 0.43
CA PHE A 131 4.27 1.78 1.71
C PHE A 131 5.15 3.02 1.66
N LEU A 132 6.34 2.89 1.08
CA LEU A 132 7.41 3.88 1.07
C LEU A 132 7.83 4.16 -0.37
N PRO A 133 7.06 4.99 -1.12
CA PRO A 133 7.22 5.15 -2.57
C PRO A 133 8.37 6.12 -2.93
N THR A 134 9.58 5.80 -2.49
CA THR A 134 10.81 6.56 -2.83
C THR A 134 12.01 5.61 -2.87
N SER A 135 13.16 6.10 -3.33
CA SER A 135 14.37 5.29 -3.44
C SER A 135 14.87 4.82 -2.06
N LEU A 136 15.50 3.64 -2.01
CA LEU A 136 16.13 3.16 -0.79
C LEU A 136 17.17 4.16 -0.25
N GLN A 137 17.87 4.88 -1.14
CA GLN A 137 18.83 5.92 -0.76
C GLN A 137 18.16 7.03 0.06
N ASN A 138 17.02 7.55 -0.42
CA ASN A 138 16.25 8.58 0.29
C ASN A 138 15.71 8.05 1.61
N LEU A 139 15.25 6.79 1.66
CA LEU A 139 14.74 6.19 2.89
C LEU A 139 15.84 6.02 3.95
N VAL A 140 17.02 5.54 3.54
CA VAL A 140 18.17 5.35 4.42
C VAL A 140 18.70 6.69 4.94
N HIS A 141 18.69 7.75 4.12
CA HIS A 141 19.12 9.09 4.54
C HIS A 141 18.26 9.67 5.68
N ASN A 142 17.00 9.25 5.79
CA ASN A 142 16.10 9.69 6.86
C ASN A 142 16.26 8.91 8.17
N LEU A 143 17.09 7.85 8.19
CA LEU A 143 17.35 7.06 9.39
C LEU A 143 18.49 7.65 10.22
N LYS A 144 18.38 7.51 11.54
CA LYS A 144 19.47 7.79 12.46
C LYS A 144 20.35 6.56 12.60
N GLU A 145 21.58 6.75 13.04
CA GLU A 145 22.49 5.63 13.31
C GLU A 145 21.90 4.58 14.29
N SER A 146 21.04 5.00 15.22
CA SER A 146 20.33 4.11 16.15
C SER A 146 19.35 3.15 15.49
N ASP A 147 18.88 3.49 14.29
CA ASP A 147 17.78 2.79 13.62
C ASP A 147 18.27 1.57 12.82
N PHE A 148 19.58 1.47 12.57
CA PHE A 148 20.24 0.37 11.83
C PHE A 148 20.47 -0.90 12.68
N SER A 149 19.50 -1.26 13.50
CA SER A 149 19.64 -2.36 14.46
C SER A 149 19.87 -3.72 13.81
N ILE A 150 19.19 -4.02 12.70
CA ILE A 150 19.25 -5.28 11.98
C ILE A 150 20.57 -5.39 11.25
N LEU A 151 20.98 -4.33 10.52
CA LEU A 151 22.27 -4.28 9.85
C LEU A 151 23.41 -4.47 10.86
N LYS A 152 23.36 -3.77 12.00
CA LYS A 152 24.40 -3.86 13.05
C LYS A 152 24.50 -5.23 13.71
N GLN A 153 23.44 -6.04 13.69
CA GLN A 153 23.44 -7.41 14.19
C GLN A 153 24.04 -8.40 13.19
N ASN A 154 23.87 -8.13 11.89
CA ASN A 154 24.28 -9.04 10.81
C ASN A 154 25.67 -8.73 10.22
N VAL A 155 26.23 -7.55 10.51
CA VAL A 155 27.56 -7.14 10.02
C VAL A 155 28.52 -6.89 11.20
N SER A 156 29.79 -7.30 11.03
CA SER A 156 30.87 -7.13 11.99
C SER A 156 31.22 -5.64 12.24
N LYS A 157 32.19 -5.36 13.14
CA LYS A 157 32.44 -4.04 13.76
C LYS A 157 32.78 -2.87 12.80
N GLU A 158 33.14 -3.09 11.54
CA GLU A 158 33.46 -2.03 10.57
C GLU A 158 32.21 -1.51 9.84
N LYS A 159 31.32 -0.88 10.62
CA LYS A 159 29.90 -0.69 10.29
C LYS A 159 29.59 0.56 9.48
N ILE A 160 30.44 1.58 9.54
CA ILE A 160 30.05 2.94 9.12
C ILE A 160 29.86 3.07 7.60
N HIS A 161 30.65 2.34 6.82
CA HIS A 161 30.56 2.37 5.35
C HIS A 161 29.27 1.75 4.81
N LEU A 162 28.58 0.93 5.61
CA LEU A 162 27.36 0.23 5.22
C LEU A 162 26.08 0.95 5.67
N LEU A 163 26.18 2.06 6.41
CA LEU A 163 25.02 2.85 6.87
C LEU A 163 24.46 3.78 5.76
N ARG A 164 24.77 3.49 4.51
CA ARG A 164 24.31 4.21 3.31
C ARG A 164 24.04 3.20 2.20
N LYS A 165 23.22 3.60 1.23
CA LYS A 165 23.07 2.83 -0.01
C LYS A 165 24.38 2.91 -0.81
N GLY A 166 24.92 1.76 -1.22
CA GLY A 166 26.08 1.71 -2.11
C GLY A 166 25.71 1.90 -3.58
N ILE A 167 26.72 2.01 -4.44
CA ILE A 167 26.59 1.95 -5.91
C ILE A 167 26.82 0.52 -6.43
N HIS A 168 26.36 0.23 -7.65
CA HIS A 168 26.60 -1.05 -8.31
C HIS A 168 26.67 -0.86 -9.83
N PRO A 169 27.60 -1.51 -10.55
CA PRO A 169 27.79 -1.30 -11.98
C PRO A 169 26.90 -2.25 -12.79
N TYR A 170 25.58 -1.99 -12.83
CA TYR A 170 24.58 -2.89 -13.42
C TYR A 170 24.85 -3.19 -14.90
N GLU A 171 25.17 -2.17 -15.68
CA GLU A 171 25.41 -2.23 -17.11
C GLU A 171 26.72 -2.97 -17.44
N TYR A 172 27.69 -2.95 -16.52
CA TYR A 172 28.98 -3.62 -16.69
C TYR A 172 28.92 -5.11 -16.39
N VAL A 173 28.08 -5.53 -15.44
CA VAL A 173 27.90 -6.93 -15.04
C VAL A 173 26.87 -7.59 -15.96
N ASP A 174 27.27 -7.79 -17.21
CA ASP A 174 26.43 -8.35 -18.28
C ASP A 174 26.51 -9.89 -18.37
N ASN A 175 27.46 -10.52 -17.66
CA ASN A 175 27.63 -11.96 -17.64
C ASN A 175 28.32 -12.44 -16.34
N PHE A 176 28.18 -13.73 -16.03
CA PHE A 176 28.70 -14.32 -14.79
C PHE A 176 30.23 -14.30 -14.66
N GLN A 177 30.98 -14.25 -15.78
CA GLN A 177 32.45 -14.23 -15.71
C GLN A 177 32.96 -12.91 -15.10
N LYS A 178 32.18 -11.82 -15.21
CA LYS A 178 32.48 -10.53 -14.56
C LYS A 178 32.65 -10.66 -13.05
N PHE A 179 31.91 -11.57 -12.40
CA PHE A 179 32.04 -11.80 -10.96
C PHE A 179 33.40 -12.39 -10.55
N LEU A 180 34.16 -12.97 -11.48
CA LEU A 180 35.50 -13.49 -11.22
C LEU A 180 36.58 -12.39 -11.29
N GLU A 181 36.25 -11.19 -11.75
CA GLU A 181 37.20 -10.07 -11.80
C GLU A 181 37.66 -9.69 -10.40
N ILE A 182 38.97 -9.52 -10.23
CA ILE A 182 39.62 -9.34 -8.92
C ILE A 182 39.86 -7.86 -8.54
N ALA A 183 39.30 -6.93 -9.32
CA ALA A 183 39.46 -5.50 -9.13
C ALA A 183 38.09 -4.80 -9.17
N LEU A 184 37.98 -3.70 -8.44
CA LEU A 184 36.84 -2.81 -8.56
C LEU A 184 36.84 -2.20 -9.98
N PRO A 185 35.71 -2.26 -10.73
CA PRO A 185 35.61 -1.64 -12.05
C PRO A 185 35.89 -0.13 -11.99
N PRO A 186 36.36 0.49 -13.08
CA PRO A 186 36.57 1.94 -13.11
C PRO A 186 35.24 2.70 -12.91
N ALA A 187 35.28 3.95 -12.44
CA ALA A 187 34.08 4.77 -12.23
C ALA A 187 33.18 4.88 -13.47
N SER A 188 33.78 4.86 -14.67
CA SER A 188 33.04 4.87 -15.95
C SER A 188 32.18 3.62 -16.18
N ALA A 189 32.45 2.51 -15.47
CA ALA A 189 31.64 1.29 -15.52
C ALA A 189 30.36 1.38 -14.66
N PHE A 190 30.23 2.42 -13.82
CA PHE A 190 29.06 2.65 -12.97
C PHE A 190 28.08 3.67 -13.60
N TYR A 191 27.96 3.67 -14.93
CA TYR A 191 26.91 4.42 -15.61
C TYR A 191 25.56 3.74 -15.36
N SER A 192 24.51 4.51 -15.04
CA SER A 192 23.15 3.98 -14.88
C SER A 192 22.25 4.48 -16.01
N THR A 193 21.66 3.56 -16.77
CA THR A 193 20.66 3.88 -17.80
C THR A 193 19.36 4.42 -17.20
N LEU A 194 19.07 4.11 -15.93
CA LEU A 194 17.88 4.56 -15.23
C LEU A 194 17.94 6.06 -14.88
N SER A 195 19.11 6.54 -14.44
CA SER A 195 19.32 7.98 -14.16
C SER A 195 19.90 8.74 -15.34
N GLY A 196 20.54 8.05 -16.29
CA GLY A 196 21.28 8.66 -17.39
C GLY A 196 22.62 9.26 -16.97
N GLU A 197 23.11 8.92 -15.77
CA GLU A 197 24.25 9.58 -15.12
C GLU A 197 25.33 8.56 -14.70
N TYR A 198 26.57 9.05 -14.62
CA TYR A 198 27.67 8.34 -13.96
C TYR A 198 27.65 8.61 -12.45
N VAL A 199 28.24 7.72 -11.67
CA VAL A 199 28.43 7.93 -10.23
C VAL A 199 29.30 9.14 -9.92
N SER A 200 29.04 9.77 -8.77
CA SER A 200 29.85 10.87 -8.28
C SER A 200 31.27 10.40 -7.89
N ALA A 201 32.24 11.31 -7.94
CA ALA A 201 33.61 11.00 -7.50
C ALA A 201 33.66 10.65 -6.01
N GLU A 202 32.80 11.27 -5.18
CA GLU A 202 32.66 10.97 -3.77
C GLU A 202 32.14 9.56 -3.53
N ASP A 203 31.09 9.14 -4.24
CA ASP A 203 30.56 7.78 -4.14
C ASP A 203 31.59 6.75 -4.60
N TYR A 204 32.28 6.99 -5.71
CA TYR A 204 33.31 6.06 -6.13
C TYR A 204 34.48 5.95 -5.14
N GLU A 205 34.84 7.04 -4.44
CA GLU A 205 35.86 7.01 -3.38
C GLU A 205 35.42 6.19 -2.17
N GLN A 206 34.17 6.34 -1.74
CA GLN A 206 33.59 5.54 -0.66
C GLN A 206 33.63 4.05 -0.99
N GLU A 207 33.39 3.68 -2.25
CA GLU A 207 33.34 2.29 -2.66
C GLU A 207 34.74 1.67 -2.78
N LYS A 208 35.75 2.46 -3.15
CA LYS A 208 37.15 2.06 -3.02
C LYS A 208 37.54 1.81 -1.56
N ASN A 209 37.13 2.69 -0.65
CA ASN A 209 37.37 2.51 0.78
C ASN A 209 36.69 1.23 1.29
N LEU A 210 35.43 1.00 0.92
CA LEU A 210 34.69 -0.21 1.25
C LEU A 210 35.38 -1.47 0.71
N TRP A 211 35.82 -1.47 -0.55
CA TRP A 211 36.54 -2.60 -1.15
C TRP A 211 37.81 -2.94 -0.36
N SER A 212 38.58 -1.92 0.03
CA SER A 212 39.80 -2.09 0.83
C SER A 212 39.50 -2.57 2.25
N THR A 213 38.54 -1.95 2.94
CA THR A 213 38.16 -2.24 4.33
C THR A 213 37.68 -3.69 4.47
N PHE A 214 36.77 -4.12 3.60
CA PHE A 214 36.21 -5.47 3.62
C PHE A 214 37.12 -6.52 2.98
N LYS A 215 38.30 -6.12 2.47
CA LYS A 215 39.29 -6.99 1.80
C LYS A 215 38.66 -7.85 0.70
N ILE A 216 37.81 -7.22 -0.10
CA ILE A 216 37.06 -7.87 -1.17
C ILE A 216 38.04 -8.41 -2.21
N LYS A 217 37.86 -9.67 -2.62
CA LYS A 217 38.76 -10.38 -3.53
C LYS A 217 38.23 -10.46 -4.95
N SER A 218 36.92 -10.28 -5.13
CA SER A 218 36.28 -10.40 -6.43
C SER A 218 35.03 -9.53 -6.54
N LEU A 219 34.64 -9.23 -7.77
CA LEU A 219 33.41 -8.51 -8.06
C LEU A 219 32.17 -9.30 -7.60
N GLY A 220 32.25 -10.64 -7.53
CA GLY A 220 31.22 -11.50 -6.95
C GLY A 220 31.03 -11.29 -5.44
N GLU A 221 32.12 -11.17 -4.68
CA GLU A 221 32.06 -10.84 -3.25
C GLU A 221 31.50 -9.44 -3.02
N TYR A 222 31.90 -8.47 -3.85
CA TYR A 222 31.32 -7.11 -3.84
C TYR A 222 29.82 -7.12 -4.13
N HIS A 223 29.39 -7.85 -5.16
CA HIS A 223 27.97 -7.98 -5.52
C HIS A 223 27.17 -8.60 -4.38
N TYR A 224 27.68 -9.67 -3.75
CA TYR A 224 27.03 -10.30 -2.61
C TYR A 224 26.89 -9.32 -1.44
N LEU A 225 27.95 -8.58 -1.11
CA LEU A 225 27.92 -7.57 -0.06
C LEU A 225 26.90 -6.47 -0.39
N TYR A 226 26.89 -5.96 -1.62
CA TYR A 226 25.92 -4.97 -2.10
C TYR A 226 24.47 -5.43 -1.88
N VAL A 227 24.14 -6.63 -2.38
CA VAL A 227 22.78 -7.18 -2.28
C VAL A 227 22.39 -7.42 -0.82
N ALA A 228 23.29 -7.99 -0.02
CA ALA A 228 23.04 -8.22 1.40
C ALA A 228 22.80 -6.90 2.14
N THR A 229 23.61 -5.87 1.88
CA THR A 229 23.46 -4.55 2.47
C THR A 229 22.14 -3.89 2.06
N ASP A 230 21.76 -3.93 0.79
CA ASP A 230 20.47 -3.38 0.32
C ASP A 230 19.27 -4.03 1.04
N VAL A 231 19.30 -5.36 1.24
CA VAL A 231 18.26 -6.09 1.98
C VAL A 231 18.23 -5.69 3.46
N LEU A 232 19.39 -5.61 4.11
CA LEU A 232 19.48 -5.22 5.53
C LEU A 232 19.04 -3.76 5.75
N LEU A 233 19.43 -2.85 4.87
CA LEU A 233 19.01 -1.45 4.89
C LEU A 233 17.49 -1.33 4.72
N LEU A 234 16.91 -2.06 3.76
CA LEU A 234 15.46 -2.06 3.57
C LEU A 234 14.73 -2.63 4.80
N ALA A 235 15.30 -3.66 5.44
CA ALA A 235 14.75 -4.22 6.67
C ALA A 235 14.74 -3.19 7.82
N ASP A 236 15.84 -2.46 8.03
CA ASP A 236 15.90 -1.40 9.05
C ASP A 236 14.93 -0.25 8.75
N VAL A 237 14.84 0.17 7.48
CA VAL A 237 13.85 1.17 7.02
C VAL A 237 12.43 0.72 7.35
N PHE A 238 12.07 -0.51 6.99
CA PHE A 238 10.71 -1.01 7.20
C PHE A 238 10.42 -1.26 8.68
N GLU A 239 11.40 -1.71 9.47
CA GLU A 239 11.26 -1.87 10.92
C GLU A 239 11.07 -0.51 11.61
N ASN A 240 11.77 0.53 11.18
CA ASN A 240 11.54 1.89 11.67
C ASN A 240 10.12 2.38 11.34
N PHE A 241 9.68 2.21 10.10
CA PHE A 241 8.31 2.50 9.68
C PHE A 241 7.28 1.74 10.54
N ARG A 242 7.51 0.45 10.78
CA ARG A 242 6.68 -0.41 11.64
C ARG A 242 6.58 0.13 13.06
N LYS A 243 7.70 0.53 13.67
CA LYS A 243 7.72 1.16 15.01
C LYS A 243 6.93 2.46 15.06
N ILE A 244 7.05 3.31 14.05
CA ILE A 244 6.29 4.57 13.95
C ILE A 244 4.79 4.29 13.87
N CYS A 245 4.37 3.38 12.99
CA CYS A 245 2.96 3.02 12.85
C CYS A 245 2.38 2.38 14.12
N LEU A 246 3.12 1.50 14.78
CA LEU A 246 2.69 0.92 16.05
C LEU A 246 2.58 1.97 17.15
N LYS A 247 3.51 2.92 17.21
CA LYS A 247 3.48 3.99 18.21
C LYS A 247 2.31 4.97 18.00
N ASN A 248 2.03 5.35 16.75
CA ASN A 248 1.08 6.41 16.44
C ASN A 248 -0.35 5.91 16.19
N TYR A 249 -0.48 4.68 15.67
CA TYR A 249 -1.77 4.11 15.25
C TYR A 249 -2.07 2.76 15.91
N GLU A 250 -1.10 2.17 16.63
CA GLU A 250 -1.18 0.80 17.16
C GLU A 250 -1.53 -0.23 16.05
N LEU A 251 -1.08 0.04 14.82
CA LEU A 251 -1.27 -0.83 13.67
C LEU A 251 0.09 -1.32 13.18
N ASN A 252 0.15 -2.61 12.86
CA ASN A 252 1.33 -3.20 12.23
C ASN A 252 1.23 -3.10 10.70
N PRO A 253 2.04 -2.27 10.01
CA PRO A 253 1.99 -2.13 8.56
C PRO A 253 2.21 -3.43 7.79
N ALA A 254 2.90 -4.41 8.39
CA ALA A 254 3.10 -5.73 7.78
C ALA A 254 1.81 -6.55 7.59
N HIS A 255 0.68 -6.12 8.18
CA HIS A 255 -0.63 -6.78 8.02
C HIS A 255 -1.49 -6.14 6.92
N TYR A 256 -0.96 -5.13 6.22
CA TYR A 256 -1.65 -4.40 5.16
C TYR A 256 -0.91 -4.61 3.85
N VAL A 257 -1.55 -4.32 2.71
CA VAL A 257 -0.90 -4.45 1.39
C VAL A 257 -0.39 -3.13 0.85
N THR A 258 -0.94 -2.00 1.31
CA THR A 258 -0.55 -0.64 0.89
C THR A 258 -0.62 0.36 2.03
N SER A 259 0.09 1.49 1.90
CA SER A 259 -0.07 2.64 2.80
C SER A 259 -1.50 3.16 2.85
N SER A 260 -2.23 3.16 1.73
CA SER A 260 -3.64 3.58 1.69
C SER A 260 -4.54 2.68 2.55
N SER A 261 -4.35 1.35 2.50
CA SER A 261 -5.11 0.42 3.35
C SER A 261 -4.80 0.59 4.84
N LEU A 262 -3.54 0.88 5.17
CA LEU A 262 -3.12 1.19 6.53
C LEU A 262 -3.72 2.53 7.00
N ALA A 263 -3.65 3.57 6.18
CA ALA A 263 -4.16 4.90 6.49
C ALA A 263 -5.68 4.91 6.68
N TRP A 264 -6.40 4.17 5.84
CA TRP A 264 -7.83 3.92 6.02
C TRP A 264 -8.09 3.31 7.40
N GLN A 265 -7.39 2.24 7.76
CA GLN A 265 -7.59 1.59 9.05
C GLN A 265 -7.22 2.49 10.25
N ALA A 266 -6.19 3.33 10.09
CA ALA A 266 -5.82 4.32 11.10
C ALA A 266 -6.93 5.37 11.30
N CYS A 267 -7.53 5.86 10.21
CA CYS A 267 -8.66 6.79 10.25
C CYS A 267 -9.85 6.21 11.01
N LEU A 268 -10.23 4.96 10.72
CA LEU A 268 -11.36 4.28 11.38
C LEU A 268 -11.13 3.99 12.87
N LYS A 269 -9.89 4.02 13.35
CA LYS A 269 -9.56 3.81 14.76
C LYS A 269 -9.62 5.11 15.58
N ILE A 270 -9.53 6.25 14.91
CA ILE A 270 -9.55 7.59 15.52
C ILE A 270 -11.00 8.13 15.61
N SER A 271 -11.94 7.55 14.86
CA SER A 271 -13.39 7.84 14.89
C SER A 271 -14.13 7.09 15.99
#